data_AF-A0A812QHH8-F1
#
_entry.id   AF-A0A812QHH8-F1
#
_cell.length_a   1.000
_cell.length_b   1.000
_cell.length_c   1.000
_cell.angle_alpha   90.00
_cell.angle_beta   90.00
_cell.angle_gamma   90.00
#
_symmetry.space_group_name_H-M   'P 1'
#
loop_
_entity.id
_entity.type
_entity.pdbx_description
1 polymer ?
#
loop_
_entity_poly.entity_id
_entity_poly.type
_entity_poly.pdbx_seq_one_letter_code
_entity_poly.pdbx_strand_id
1 'polypeptide(L)'
;MGRKKKANEEIPEPILEEQPRDSKHVKEREKYETSSEPELEPKRHDLDPDIQQLAYTFKIDAGLTQKLNDIMIEKRMNTWEQDLARLYEILKDAHTPAAMLNLKVKDMQKGTFVGKAKCGPRVRELARRHKLDKGAATKLEEAMSMREAMGKDVEKDIFLLDEHLTASNKPSALISMKLDSLRKGYNIGHCIYSREPVQGNTGPGVDGVVDKKRHVRVLGYTDADLNSRFASSDGRSEDWFRV
;
A
#
# COMPACT_ATOMS: atom_id res chain seq x y z
N MET A 1 -59.04 35.74 37.60
CA MET A 1 -59.16 34.31 37.22
C MET A 1 -57.78 33.86 36.75
N GLY A 2 -57.11 32.79 37.15
CA GLY A 2 -57.32 31.72 38.11
C GLY A 2 -56.08 30.82 37.97
N ARG A 3 -55.26 30.69 39.02
CA ARG A 3 -54.08 29.82 39.06
C ARG A 3 -54.51 28.36 38.87
N LYS A 4 -53.81 27.58 38.04
CA LYS A 4 -53.75 26.11 38.22
C LYS A 4 -52.34 25.58 38.02
N LYS A 5 -51.75 25.17 39.15
CA LYS A 5 -50.61 24.27 39.30
C LYS A 5 -50.99 22.86 38.79
N LYS A 6 -50.08 22.15 38.13
CA LYS A 6 -50.03 20.68 38.05
C LYS A 6 -48.58 20.31 38.43
N ALA A 7 -48.34 19.85 39.66
CA ALA A 7 -48.55 18.50 40.19
C ALA A 7 -47.48 17.53 39.64
N ASN A 8 -46.53 17.27 40.53
CA ASN A 8 -45.36 16.42 40.48
C ASN A 8 -45.83 14.97 40.65
N GLU A 9 -45.50 14.06 39.73
CA GLU A 9 -45.74 12.63 39.88
C GLU A 9 -44.43 11.93 40.22
N GLU A 10 -44.36 11.45 41.47
CA GLU A 10 -43.31 10.62 42.03
C GLU A 10 -43.38 9.22 41.42
N ILE A 11 -42.24 8.75 40.92
CA ILE A 11 -42.05 7.38 40.43
C ILE A 11 -41.65 6.52 41.64
N PRO A 12 -42.37 5.44 41.97
CA PRO A 12 -42.03 4.56 43.08
C PRO A 12 -40.88 3.61 42.71
N GLU A 13 -39.88 3.52 43.59
CA GLU A 13 -38.75 2.60 43.50
C GLU A 13 -39.19 1.13 43.69
N PRO A 14 -38.63 0.18 42.91
CA PRO A 14 -38.90 -1.24 43.10
C PRO A 14 -38.10 -1.80 44.28
N ILE A 15 -38.84 -2.26 45.29
CA ILE A 15 -38.39 -3.07 46.43
C ILE A 15 -37.87 -4.41 45.88
N LEU A 16 -36.58 -4.69 46.04
CA LEU A 16 -36.01 -6.02 45.80
C LEU A 16 -35.79 -6.73 47.13
N GLU A 17 -36.56 -7.81 47.30
CA GLU A 17 -36.53 -8.78 48.39
C GLU A 17 -35.14 -9.37 48.62
N GLU A 18 -34.70 -9.31 49.88
CA GLU A 18 -33.62 -10.11 50.43
C GLU A 18 -34.02 -11.59 50.50
N GLN A 19 -33.17 -12.46 49.96
CA GLN A 19 -33.21 -13.90 50.22
C GLN A 19 -31.90 -14.30 50.93
N PRO A 20 -31.96 -14.90 52.14
CA PRO A 20 -30.76 -15.33 52.84
C PRO A 20 -30.26 -16.65 52.27
N ARG A 21 -28.94 -16.76 52.00
CA ARG A 21 -28.31 -18.04 51.73
C ARG A 21 -27.06 -18.25 52.58
N ASP A 22 -27.00 -19.49 53.04
CA ASP A 22 -26.26 -20.04 54.14
C ASP A 22 -24.73 -19.98 54.06
N SER A 23 -24.16 -20.10 55.24
CA SER A 23 -22.73 -20.11 55.56
C SER A 23 -22.00 -21.36 55.06
N LYS A 24 -20.68 -21.17 54.79
CA LYS A 24 -19.54 -22.10 54.94
C LYS A 24 -18.77 -22.44 53.66
N HIS A 25 -17.73 -21.66 53.35
CA HIS A 25 -16.39 -22.23 53.14
C HIS A 25 -15.30 -21.16 53.23
N VAL A 26 -14.44 -21.32 54.24
CA VAL A 26 -13.12 -20.70 54.35
C VAL A 26 -12.17 -21.56 53.53
N LYS A 27 -11.49 -21.01 52.52
CA LYS A 27 -10.07 -21.30 52.19
C LYS A 27 -9.56 -20.47 51.01
N GLU A 28 -8.31 -20.03 51.17
CA GLU A 28 -7.38 -19.54 50.16
C GLU A 28 -7.77 -18.31 49.34
N ARG A 29 -7.43 -17.14 49.91
CA ARG A 29 -7.02 -15.99 49.11
C ARG A 29 -5.71 -16.33 48.39
N GLU A 30 -5.83 -16.87 47.18
CA GLU A 30 -4.71 -16.91 46.26
C GLU A 30 -4.36 -15.48 45.85
N LYS A 31 -3.10 -15.18 46.13
CA LYS A 31 -2.33 -13.99 45.87
C LYS A 31 -2.45 -13.62 44.39
N TYR A 32 -3.05 -12.46 44.09
CA TYR A 32 -3.00 -11.86 42.77
C TYR A 32 -1.55 -11.49 42.46
N GLU A 33 -0.85 -12.40 41.80
CA GLU A 33 0.46 -12.12 41.22
C GLU A 33 0.20 -11.18 40.04
N THR A 34 0.41 -9.88 40.30
CA THR A 34 0.39 -8.85 39.27
C THR A 34 1.58 -9.15 38.36
N SER A 35 1.30 -9.84 37.26
CA SER A 35 2.23 -10.01 36.16
C SER A 35 2.48 -8.63 35.57
N SER A 36 3.50 -7.96 36.09
CA SER A 36 4.13 -6.84 35.43
C SER A 36 4.77 -7.41 34.15
N GLU A 37 4.02 -7.36 33.06
CA GLU A 37 4.62 -7.44 31.72
C GLU A 37 5.73 -6.39 31.69
N PRO A 38 7.00 -6.77 31.46
CA PRO A 38 8.03 -5.78 31.23
C PRO A 38 7.66 -5.05 29.94
N GLU A 39 7.22 -3.81 30.09
CA GLU A 39 7.06 -2.84 29.01
C GLU A 39 8.41 -2.76 28.28
N LEU A 40 8.51 -3.44 27.14
CA LEU A 40 9.73 -3.52 26.34
C LEU A 40 10.09 -2.11 25.88
N GLU A 41 11.03 -1.46 26.58
CA GLU A 41 11.59 -0.20 26.12
C GLU A 41 12.08 -0.36 24.68
N PRO A 42 11.80 0.60 23.77
CA PRO A 42 12.26 0.52 22.40
C PRO A 42 13.79 0.44 22.40
N LYS A 43 14.33 -0.66 21.85
CA LYS A 43 15.78 -0.84 21.70
C LYS A 43 16.32 0.27 20.82
N ARG A 44 17.02 1.24 21.42
CA ARG A 44 17.67 2.31 20.67
C ARG A 44 18.90 1.73 19.99
N HIS A 45 18.91 1.76 18.67
CA HIS A 45 20.07 1.33 17.89
C HIS A 45 21.08 2.48 17.78
N ASP A 46 22.38 2.14 17.73
CA ASP A 46 23.42 3.12 17.42
C ASP A 46 23.14 3.78 16.06
N LEU A 47 23.43 5.08 15.96
CA LEU A 47 23.15 5.85 14.75
C LEU A 47 24.10 5.42 13.63
N ASP A 48 23.51 5.01 12.51
CA ASP A 48 24.26 4.70 11.30
C ASP A 48 24.84 5.99 10.66
N PRO A 49 26.10 5.97 10.17
CA PRO A 49 26.75 7.13 9.57
C PRO A 49 25.99 7.71 8.36
N ASP A 50 25.32 6.88 7.55
CA ASP A 50 24.59 7.35 6.37
C ASP A 50 23.35 8.15 6.79
N ILE A 51 22.65 7.68 7.83
CA ILE A 51 21.49 8.36 8.39
C ILE A 51 21.91 9.66 9.09
N GLN A 52 23.05 9.65 9.78
CA GLN A 52 23.61 10.84 10.40
C GLN A 52 23.98 11.90 9.35
N GLN A 53 24.57 11.49 8.23
CA GLN A 53 24.89 12.40 7.12
C GLN A 53 23.62 13.00 6.50
N LEU A 54 22.57 12.20 6.29
CA LEU A 54 21.29 12.67 5.80
C LEU A 54 20.67 13.70 6.76
N ALA A 55 20.65 13.39 8.06
CA ALA A 55 20.12 14.28 9.08
C ALA A 55 20.89 15.60 9.17
N TYR A 56 22.23 15.56 9.08
CA TYR A 56 23.06 16.76 9.06
C TYR A 56 22.78 17.63 7.83
N THR A 57 22.67 17.01 6.65
CA THR A 57 22.45 17.70 5.37
C THR A 57 21.14 18.50 5.37
N PHE A 58 20.07 17.93 5.91
CA PHE A 58 18.75 18.54 5.93
C PHE A 58 18.38 19.19 7.28
N LYS A 59 19.34 19.27 8.22
CA LYS A 59 19.17 19.84 9.58
C LYS A 59 17.99 19.23 10.33
N ILE A 60 17.94 17.90 10.35
CA ILE A 60 16.87 17.13 10.98
C ILE A 60 17.14 16.98 12.47
N ASP A 61 16.08 17.06 13.27
CA ASP A 61 16.15 16.86 14.73
C ASP A 61 16.63 15.45 15.11
N ALA A 62 17.32 15.34 16.24
CA ALA A 62 17.89 14.09 16.73
C ALA A 62 16.82 13.02 17.00
N GLY A 63 15.65 13.41 17.52
CA GLY A 63 14.55 12.48 17.80
C GLY A 63 13.96 11.88 16.52
N LEU A 64 13.81 12.68 15.48
CA LEU A 64 13.32 12.18 14.19
C LEU A 64 14.39 11.34 13.46
N THR A 65 15.66 11.69 13.61
CA THR A 65 16.80 10.94 13.08
C THR A 65 16.87 9.54 13.69
N GLN A 66 16.77 9.44 15.02
CA GLN A 66 16.74 8.15 15.71
C GLN A 66 15.56 7.30 15.24
N LYS A 67 14.37 7.90 15.12
CA LYS A 67 13.18 7.20 14.66
C LYS A 67 13.34 6.62 13.25
N LEU A 68 14.02 7.35 12.35
CA LEU A 68 14.36 6.82 11.02
C LEU A 68 15.34 5.64 11.13
N ASN A 69 16.39 5.78 11.93
CA ASN A 69 17.40 4.73 12.16
C ASN A 69 16.78 3.42 12.64
N ASP A 70 15.94 3.50 13.67
CA ASP A 70 15.31 2.31 14.26
C ASP A 70 14.45 1.57 13.22
N ILE A 71 13.63 2.30 12.44
CA ILE A 71 12.77 1.70 11.41
C ILE A 71 13.57 1.08 10.26
N MET A 72 14.65 1.75 9.84
CA MET A 72 15.51 1.27 8.77
C MET A 72 16.20 -0.04 9.16
N ILE A 73 16.72 -0.11 10.40
CA ILE A 73 17.39 -1.30 10.95
C ILE A 73 16.39 -2.43 11.18
N GLU A 74 15.23 -2.15 11.78
CA GLU A 74 14.27 -3.21 12.13
C GLU A 74 13.55 -3.81 10.93
N LYS A 75 13.20 -2.98 9.93
CA LYS A 75 12.24 -3.38 8.88
C LYS A 75 12.81 -3.37 7.47
N ARG A 76 13.90 -2.65 7.21
CA ARG A 76 14.30 -2.29 5.83
C ARG A 76 15.79 -2.50 5.54
N MET A 77 16.47 -3.38 6.28
CA MET A 77 17.90 -3.68 6.04
C MET A 77 18.20 -4.12 4.60
N ASN A 78 17.26 -4.81 3.95
CA ASN A 78 17.43 -5.32 2.59
C ASN A 78 17.32 -4.23 1.51
N THR A 79 16.70 -3.09 1.83
CA THR A 79 16.42 -1.99 0.89
C THR A 79 17.11 -0.68 1.30
N TRP A 80 18.12 -0.77 2.17
CA TRP A 80 18.78 0.36 2.82
C TRP A 80 19.22 1.46 1.84
N GLU A 81 20.08 1.11 0.89
CA GLU A 81 20.63 2.05 -0.10
C GLU A 81 19.52 2.70 -0.96
N GLN A 82 18.53 1.90 -1.36
CA GLN A 82 17.42 2.33 -2.21
C GLN A 82 16.51 3.31 -1.49
N ASP A 83 16.23 3.04 -0.21
CA ASP A 83 15.39 3.89 0.61
C ASP A 83 16.07 5.21 0.95
N LEU A 84 17.37 5.19 1.30
CA LEU A 84 18.14 6.41 1.54
C LEU A 84 18.26 7.28 0.28
N ALA A 85 18.56 6.69 -0.87
CA ALA A 85 18.61 7.43 -2.12
C ALA A 85 17.26 8.08 -2.44
N ARG A 86 16.15 7.38 -2.18
CA ARG A 86 14.81 7.92 -2.40
C ARG A 86 14.45 9.03 -1.41
N LEU A 87 14.79 8.86 -0.14
CA LEU A 87 14.60 9.88 0.88
C LEU A 87 15.37 11.14 0.52
N TYR A 88 16.63 11.02 0.09
CA TYR A 88 17.44 12.17 -0.31
C TYR A 88 16.78 12.99 -1.42
N GLU A 89 16.27 12.34 -2.48
CA GLU A 89 15.55 13.03 -3.57
C GLU A 89 14.28 13.74 -3.06
N ILE A 90 13.46 13.04 -2.28
CA ILE A 90 12.22 13.61 -1.74
C ILE A 90 12.50 14.81 -0.84
N LEU A 91 13.53 14.73 0.00
CA LEU A 91 13.89 15.80 0.93
C LEU A 91 14.55 16.98 0.24
N LYS A 92 15.29 16.74 -0.84
CA LYS A 92 15.90 17.81 -1.67
C LYS A 92 14.85 18.70 -2.32
N ASP A 93 13.74 18.11 -2.78
CA ASP A 93 12.66 18.85 -3.44
C ASP A 93 11.61 19.42 -2.45
N ALA A 94 11.68 19.01 -1.19
CA ALA A 94 10.70 19.41 -0.17
C ALA A 94 10.92 20.83 0.37
N HIS A 95 9.85 21.61 0.50
CA HIS A 95 9.89 22.91 1.17
C HIS A 95 10.22 22.78 2.67
N THR A 96 9.75 21.72 3.33
CA THR A 96 10.01 21.43 4.75
C THR A 96 10.53 19.99 4.94
N PRO A 97 11.85 19.77 4.86
CA PRO A 97 12.45 18.43 4.90
C PRO A 97 12.08 17.62 6.15
N ALA A 98 12.13 18.20 7.34
CA ALA A 98 11.81 17.48 8.58
C ALA A 98 10.35 16.98 8.62
N ALA A 99 9.40 17.80 8.19
CA ALA A 99 7.99 17.40 8.12
C ALA A 99 7.76 16.30 7.09
N MET A 100 8.40 16.43 5.92
CA MET A 100 8.36 15.41 4.86
C MET A 100 9.00 14.10 5.30
N LEU A 101 10.12 14.14 6.01
CA LEU A 101 10.74 12.94 6.55
C LEU A 101 9.78 12.25 7.54
N ASN A 102 9.15 12.98 8.46
CA ASN A 102 8.21 12.38 9.41
C ASN A 102 7.02 11.70 8.71
N LEU A 103 6.53 12.28 7.61
CA LEU A 103 5.51 11.64 6.77
C LEU A 103 6.05 10.34 6.14
N LYS A 104 7.27 10.34 5.61
CA LYS A 104 7.90 9.15 5.00
C LYS A 104 8.25 8.07 6.02
N VAL A 105 8.64 8.45 7.22
CA VAL A 105 8.79 7.54 8.35
C VAL A 105 7.45 6.86 8.66
N LYS A 106 6.32 7.58 8.66
CA LYS A 106 4.99 6.98 8.83
C LYS A 106 4.62 6.05 7.67
N ASP A 107 4.95 6.42 6.43
CA ASP A 107 4.74 5.55 5.25
C ASP A 107 5.58 4.26 5.38
N MET A 108 6.81 4.34 5.88
CA MET A 108 7.68 3.18 6.15
C MET A 108 7.09 2.29 7.24
N GLN A 109 6.55 2.87 8.32
CA GLN A 109 5.88 2.10 9.39
C GLN A 109 4.66 1.33 8.87
N LYS A 110 3.91 1.92 7.93
CA LYS A 110 2.76 1.30 7.25
C LYS A 110 3.15 0.32 6.15
N GLY A 111 4.43 0.26 5.78
CA GLY A 111 4.91 -0.56 4.66
C GLY A 111 4.52 -0.01 3.27
N THR A 112 4.04 1.23 3.19
CA THR A 112 3.67 1.87 1.91
C THR A 112 4.81 2.64 1.28
N PHE A 113 5.94 2.81 2.00
CA PHE A 113 7.12 3.44 1.44
C PHE A 113 7.85 2.51 0.47
N VAL A 114 8.18 3.04 -0.70
CA VAL A 114 8.89 2.33 -1.76
C VAL A 114 10.17 3.11 -2.06
N GLY A 115 11.31 2.42 -1.92
CA GLY A 115 12.64 2.96 -2.23
C GLY A 115 12.86 3.19 -3.71
N LYS A 116 14.05 3.68 -4.07
CA LYS A 116 14.43 3.91 -5.46
C LYS A 116 14.69 2.56 -6.15
N ALA A 117 13.80 2.17 -7.05
CA ALA A 117 13.96 0.96 -7.85
C ALA A 117 15.26 0.97 -8.66
N LYS A 118 15.97 -0.17 -8.71
CA LYS A 118 17.08 -0.35 -9.66
C LYS A 118 16.54 -0.47 -11.08
N CYS A 119 15.32 -0.97 -11.24
CA CYS A 119 14.67 -1.13 -12.53
C CYS A 119 14.18 0.20 -13.17
N GLY A 120 14.23 1.32 -12.44
CA GLY A 120 13.73 2.63 -12.90
C GLY A 120 14.19 3.05 -14.31
N PRO A 121 15.49 3.00 -14.64
CA PRO A 121 15.97 3.37 -15.98
C PRO A 121 15.39 2.50 -17.10
N ARG A 122 15.28 1.18 -16.89
CA ARG A 122 14.70 0.25 -17.88
C ARG A 122 13.21 0.46 -18.06
N VAL A 123 12.47 0.67 -16.96
CA VAL A 123 11.04 0.99 -17.01
C VAL A 123 10.80 2.33 -17.73
N ARG A 124 11.66 3.32 -17.52
CA ARG A 124 11.58 4.63 -18.20
C ARG A 124 11.88 4.52 -19.70
N GLU A 125 12.81 3.66 -20.09
CA GLU A 125 13.06 3.34 -21.49
C GLU A 125 11.86 2.62 -22.14
N LEU A 126 11.29 1.63 -21.46
CA LEU A 126 10.06 0.95 -21.89
C LEU A 126 8.91 1.95 -22.09
N ALA A 127 8.74 2.85 -21.12
CA ALA A 127 7.72 3.90 -21.19
C ALA A 127 7.94 4.84 -22.37
N ARG A 128 9.19 5.23 -22.65
CA ARG A 128 9.54 6.07 -23.80
C ARG A 128 9.30 5.34 -25.13
N ARG A 129 9.66 4.06 -25.23
CA ARG A 129 9.49 3.23 -26.43
C ARG A 129 8.02 3.13 -26.84
N HIS A 130 7.15 2.88 -25.87
CA HIS A 130 5.70 2.71 -26.08
C HIS A 130 4.89 4.00 -25.92
N LYS A 131 5.55 5.15 -25.79
CA LYS A 131 4.92 6.47 -25.63
C LYS A 131 3.86 6.50 -24.52
N LEU A 132 4.18 5.90 -23.36
CA LEU A 132 3.30 5.94 -22.20
C LEU A 132 3.14 7.37 -21.70
N ASP A 133 1.91 7.71 -21.30
CA ASP A 133 1.63 8.95 -20.59
C ASP A 133 2.42 9.02 -19.28
N LYS A 134 2.73 10.25 -18.83
CA LYS A 134 3.55 10.50 -17.64
C LYS A 134 2.98 9.86 -16.38
N GLY A 135 1.65 9.81 -16.27
CA GLY A 135 0.96 9.21 -15.12
C GLY A 135 1.12 7.69 -15.08
N ALA A 136 0.87 7.01 -16.19
CA ALA A 136 1.07 5.56 -16.31
C ALA A 136 2.54 5.17 -16.14
N ALA A 137 3.48 5.93 -16.73
CA ALA A 137 4.92 5.67 -16.57
C ALA A 137 5.36 5.76 -15.11
N THR A 138 4.91 6.78 -14.37
CA THR A 138 5.24 6.96 -12.94
C THR A 138 4.66 5.83 -12.09
N LYS A 139 3.40 5.45 -12.34
CA LYS A 139 2.75 4.35 -11.62
C LYS A 139 3.36 2.98 -11.95
N LEU A 140 3.83 2.79 -13.18
CA LEU A 140 4.52 1.57 -13.60
C LEU A 140 5.88 1.46 -12.90
N GLU A 141 6.65 2.55 -12.82
CA GLU A 141 7.92 2.60 -12.09
C GLU A 141 7.70 2.24 -10.60
N GLU A 142 6.66 2.80 -9.97
CA GLU A 142 6.27 2.46 -8.61
C GLU A 142 5.88 0.98 -8.46
N ALA A 143 5.06 0.44 -9.37
CA ALA A 143 4.64 -0.96 -9.32
C ALA A 143 5.81 -1.93 -9.51
N MET A 144 6.77 -1.61 -10.40
CA MET A 144 7.97 -2.42 -10.60
C MET A 144 8.92 -2.37 -9.41
N SER A 145 9.02 -1.21 -8.76
CA SER A 145 9.76 -1.07 -7.50
C SER A 145 9.20 -1.97 -6.41
N MET A 146 7.86 -2.07 -6.29
CA MET A 146 7.23 -2.99 -5.34
C MET A 146 7.53 -4.45 -5.66
N ARG A 147 7.54 -4.83 -6.94
CA ARG A 147 7.87 -6.20 -7.36
C ARG A 147 9.32 -6.57 -7.07
N GLU A 148 10.24 -5.62 -7.27
CA GLU A 148 11.65 -5.76 -6.91
C GLU A 148 11.77 -6.05 -5.40
N ALA A 149 11.08 -5.27 -4.56
CA ALA A 149 11.06 -5.47 -3.11
C ALA A 149 10.42 -6.81 -2.68
N MET A 150 9.48 -7.35 -3.48
CA MET A 150 8.91 -8.69 -3.27
C MET A 150 9.80 -9.83 -3.76
N GLY A 151 10.99 -9.54 -4.31
CA GLY A 151 11.91 -10.55 -4.84
C GLY A 151 11.43 -11.20 -6.14
N LYS A 152 10.61 -10.50 -6.93
CA LYS A 152 10.17 -10.97 -8.26
C LYS A 152 11.22 -10.65 -9.33
N ASP A 153 11.22 -11.44 -10.40
CA ASP A 153 12.10 -11.23 -11.55
C ASP A 153 11.60 -10.08 -12.43
N VAL A 154 12.05 -8.87 -12.10
CA VAL A 154 11.65 -7.63 -12.77
C VAL A 154 12.10 -7.59 -14.22
N GLU A 155 13.22 -8.22 -14.57
CA GLU A 155 13.72 -8.24 -15.94
C GLU A 155 12.82 -9.05 -16.85
N LYS A 156 12.41 -10.23 -16.38
CA LYS A 156 11.40 -11.04 -17.05
C LYS A 156 10.07 -10.31 -17.18
N ASP A 157 9.64 -9.60 -16.13
CA ASP A 157 8.39 -8.83 -16.15
C ASP A 157 8.43 -7.67 -17.16
N ILE A 158 9.56 -6.96 -17.25
CA ILE A 158 9.77 -5.89 -18.24
C ILE A 158 9.70 -6.46 -19.67
N PHE A 159 10.35 -7.60 -19.91
CA PHE A 159 10.32 -8.27 -21.22
C PHE A 159 8.89 -8.67 -21.62
N LEU A 160 8.14 -9.30 -20.71
CA LEU A 160 6.76 -9.71 -20.98
C LEU A 160 5.85 -8.49 -21.19
N LEU A 161 6.02 -7.41 -20.43
CA LEU A 161 5.26 -6.18 -20.69
C LEU A 161 5.59 -5.55 -22.03
N ASP A 162 6.85 -5.56 -22.46
CA ASP A 162 7.24 -5.06 -23.79
C ASP A 162 6.47 -5.78 -24.89
N GLU A 163 6.30 -7.10 -24.77
CA GLU A 163 5.50 -7.92 -25.70
C GLU A 163 4.01 -7.50 -25.69
N HIS A 164 3.41 -7.37 -24.49
CA HIS A 164 2.02 -6.92 -24.34
C HIS A 164 1.78 -5.51 -24.89
N LEU A 165 2.72 -4.60 -24.67
CA LEU A 165 2.60 -3.21 -25.13
C LEU A 165 2.81 -3.09 -26.64
N THR A 166 3.72 -3.88 -27.21
CA THR A 166 3.95 -3.94 -28.66
C THR A 166 2.69 -4.41 -29.40
N ALA A 167 1.93 -5.33 -28.82
CA ALA A 167 0.71 -5.84 -29.43
C ALA A 167 -0.51 -4.91 -29.26
N SER A 168 -0.48 -3.95 -28.33
CA SER A 168 -1.64 -3.12 -27.99
C SER A 168 -1.62 -1.77 -28.72
N ASN A 169 -2.79 -1.31 -29.14
CA ASN A 169 -2.99 0.03 -29.70
C ASN A 169 -3.10 1.13 -28.62
N LYS A 170 -3.26 0.76 -27.34
CA LYS A 170 -3.48 1.67 -26.21
C LYS A 170 -2.59 1.26 -25.01
N PRO A 171 -1.26 1.41 -25.12
CA PRO A 171 -0.31 0.88 -24.15
C PRO A 171 -0.48 1.48 -22.74
N SER A 172 -0.76 2.78 -22.65
CA SER A 172 -1.06 3.47 -21.38
C SER A 172 -2.26 2.91 -20.62
N ALA A 173 -3.32 2.60 -21.36
CA ALA A 173 -4.54 2.03 -20.81
C ALA A 173 -4.30 0.60 -20.30
N LEU A 174 -3.58 -0.20 -21.10
CA LEU A 174 -3.20 -1.57 -20.75
C LEU A 174 -2.36 -1.62 -19.47
N ILE A 175 -1.33 -0.77 -19.35
CA ILE A 175 -0.54 -0.65 -18.12
C ILE A 175 -1.43 -0.33 -16.95
N SER A 176 -2.27 0.71 -17.08
CA SER A 176 -3.15 1.15 -16.00
C SER A 176 -4.05 0.04 -15.45
N MET A 177 -4.49 -0.88 -16.32
CA MET A 177 -5.26 -2.07 -15.91
C MET A 177 -4.41 -3.12 -15.21
N LYS A 178 -3.17 -3.36 -15.67
CA LYS A 178 -2.27 -4.35 -15.06
C LYS A 178 -1.64 -3.86 -13.74
N LEU A 179 -1.64 -2.55 -13.44
CA LEU A 179 -1.03 -1.99 -12.23
C LEU A 179 -1.49 -2.65 -10.92
N ASP A 180 -2.78 -2.90 -10.74
CA ASP A 180 -3.30 -3.53 -9.52
C ASP A 180 -2.73 -4.95 -9.36
N SER A 181 -2.64 -5.69 -10.46
CA SER A 181 -2.07 -7.03 -10.43
C SER A 181 -0.56 -7.04 -10.21
N LEU A 182 0.16 -6.06 -10.78
CA LEU A 182 1.60 -5.89 -10.56
C LEU A 182 1.90 -5.60 -9.09
N ARG A 183 1.12 -4.71 -8.46
CA ARG A 183 1.27 -4.34 -7.05
C ARG A 183 0.97 -5.50 -6.09
N LYS A 184 0.07 -6.40 -6.49
CA LYS A 184 -0.22 -7.65 -5.75
C LYS A 184 0.83 -8.76 -5.98
N GLY A 185 1.79 -8.54 -6.88
CA GLY A 185 2.86 -9.49 -7.17
C GLY A 185 2.45 -10.67 -8.05
N TYR A 186 1.36 -10.57 -8.80
CA TYR A 186 0.95 -11.63 -9.74
C TYR A 186 1.87 -11.69 -10.96
N ASN A 187 2.19 -12.89 -11.44
CA ASN A 187 3.06 -13.06 -12.61
C ASN A 187 2.39 -12.52 -13.88
N ILE A 188 3.18 -11.83 -14.70
CA ILE A 188 2.73 -11.37 -16.02
C ILE A 188 2.68 -12.60 -16.93
N GLY A 189 1.53 -12.85 -17.56
CA GLY A 189 1.37 -13.95 -18.52
C GLY A 189 1.99 -13.61 -19.87
N HIS A 190 2.07 -14.59 -20.77
CA HIS A 190 2.40 -14.33 -22.18
C HIS A 190 1.33 -13.49 -22.85
N CYS A 191 1.75 -12.69 -23.84
CA CYS A 191 0.78 -11.94 -24.63
C CYS A 191 -0.01 -12.88 -25.53
N ILE A 192 -1.33 -12.93 -25.34
CA ILE A 192 -2.24 -13.76 -26.16
C ILE A 192 -2.33 -13.28 -27.62
N TYR A 193 -1.87 -12.07 -27.89
CA TYR A 193 -1.83 -11.46 -29.22
C TYR A 193 -0.47 -11.57 -29.91
N SER A 194 0.54 -12.08 -29.18
CA SER A 194 1.82 -12.41 -29.78
C SER A 194 1.59 -13.53 -30.78
N ARG A 195 2.09 -13.34 -32.01
CA ARG A 195 1.87 -14.29 -33.11
C ARG A 195 2.61 -15.61 -32.92
N GLU A 196 3.47 -15.73 -31.91
CA GLU A 196 4.23 -16.93 -31.59
C GLU A 196 3.77 -17.51 -30.24
N PRO A 197 3.06 -18.66 -30.22
CA PRO A 197 2.74 -19.33 -28.97
C PRO A 197 4.01 -19.92 -28.35
N VAL A 198 4.56 -19.25 -27.32
CA VAL A 198 5.71 -19.77 -26.58
C VAL A 198 5.26 -20.90 -25.65
N GLN A 199 5.77 -22.10 -25.91
CA GLN A 199 5.44 -23.32 -25.19
C GLN A 199 6.16 -23.31 -23.83
N GLY A 200 5.45 -23.12 -22.70
CA GLY A 200 6.04 -23.38 -21.38
C GLY A 200 5.55 -22.65 -20.13
N ASN A 201 4.55 -21.75 -20.18
CA ASN A 201 4.12 -21.05 -18.96
C ASN A 201 2.59 -20.96 -18.82
N THR A 202 1.93 -22.10 -18.64
CA THR A 202 0.50 -22.23 -18.30
C THR A 202 0.26 -22.22 -16.78
N GLY A 203 0.90 -21.31 -16.06
CA GLY A 203 0.44 -20.94 -14.72
C GLY A 203 -0.75 -19.97 -14.82
N PRO A 204 -1.60 -19.84 -13.77
CA PRO A 204 -2.66 -18.85 -13.76
C PRO A 204 -2.05 -17.44 -13.69
N GLY A 205 -1.70 -16.90 -14.86
CA GLY A 205 -1.26 -15.53 -15.01
C GLY A 205 -2.40 -14.56 -14.76
N VAL A 206 -2.05 -13.27 -14.66
CA VAL A 206 -3.02 -12.14 -14.51
C VAL A 206 -4.15 -12.17 -15.54
N ASP A 207 -3.94 -12.81 -16.69
CA ASP A 207 -4.92 -12.93 -17.77
C ASP A 207 -5.87 -14.16 -17.62
N GLY A 208 -5.81 -14.90 -16.50
CA GLY A 208 -6.48 -16.20 -16.35
C GLY A 208 -7.26 -16.42 -15.05
N VAL A 209 -7.92 -15.40 -14.48
CA VAL A 209 -8.88 -15.63 -13.39
C VAL A 209 -10.13 -16.29 -13.97
N VAL A 210 -10.20 -17.62 -13.83
CA VAL A 210 -11.40 -18.41 -14.17
C VAL A 210 -12.47 -18.16 -13.11
N ASP A 211 -13.53 -17.43 -13.49
CA ASP A 211 -14.70 -17.26 -12.65
C ASP A 211 -15.52 -18.56 -12.63
N LYS A 212 -15.42 -19.34 -11.54
CA LYS A 212 -16.07 -20.67 -11.44
C LYS A 212 -17.58 -20.64 -11.65
N LYS A 213 -18.25 -19.50 -11.46
CA LYS A 213 -19.71 -19.36 -11.59
C LYS A 213 -20.21 -19.26 -13.03
N ARG A 214 -19.35 -18.82 -13.96
CA ARG A 214 -19.67 -18.79 -15.38
C ARG A 214 -18.69 -19.74 -16.04
N HIS A 215 -19.14 -20.86 -16.59
CA HIS A 215 -18.31 -21.79 -17.38
C HIS A 215 -17.79 -21.16 -18.70
N VAL A 216 -17.46 -19.88 -18.68
CA VAL A 216 -16.88 -19.10 -19.77
C VAL A 216 -15.46 -18.78 -19.33
N ARG A 217 -14.48 -19.24 -20.10
CA ARG A 217 -13.11 -18.74 -19.94
C ARG A 217 -13.20 -17.25 -20.19
N VAL A 218 -13.03 -16.44 -19.15
CA VAL A 218 -12.76 -15.01 -19.33
C VAL A 218 -11.35 -14.98 -19.92
N LEU A 219 -11.27 -15.15 -21.25
CA LEU A 219 -10.08 -14.76 -22.00
C LEU A 219 -9.81 -13.30 -21.61
N GLY A 220 -8.54 -12.95 -21.41
CA GLY A 220 -8.13 -11.59 -21.10
C GLY A 220 -8.84 -10.55 -21.96
N TYR A 221 -8.96 -9.34 -21.43
CA TYR A 221 -9.67 -8.23 -22.07
C TYR A 221 -9.25 -8.06 -23.52
N THR A 222 -10.20 -8.24 -24.45
CA THR A 222 -9.95 -8.00 -25.87
C THR A 222 -9.78 -6.52 -26.16
N ASP A 223 -9.06 -6.17 -27.23
CA ASP A 223 -8.95 -4.77 -27.69
C ASP A 223 -10.33 -4.10 -27.90
N ALA A 224 -11.34 -4.87 -28.30
CA ALA A 224 -12.72 -4.41 -28.41
C ALA A 224 -13.34 -4.07 -27.04
N ASP A 225 -13.03 -4.86 -26.02
CA ASP A 225 -13.46 -4.64 -24.63
C ASP A 225 -12.76 -3.41 -24.04
N LEU A 226 -11.45 -3.25 -24.30
CA LEU A 226 -10.69 -2.04 -23.96
C LEU A 226 -11.30 -0.81 -24.61
N ASN A 227 -11.54 -0.84 -25.93
CA ASN A 227 -12.15 0.28 -26.65
C ASN A 227 -13.51 0.65 -26.07
N SER A 228 -14.37 -0.32 -25.77
CA SER A 228 -15.70 -0.07 -25.21
C SER A 228 -15.63 0.58 -23.82
N ARG A 229 -14.71 0.13 -22.98
CA ARG A 229 -14.55 0.60 -21.61
C ARG A 229 -13.97 2.02 -21.53
N PHE A 230 -13.01 2.34 -22.40
CA PHE A 230 -12.39 3.67 -22.44
C PHE A 230 -13.20 4.69 -23.26
N ALA A 231 -13.92 4.27 -24.31
CA ALA A 231 -14.84 5.16 -25.02
C ALA A 231 -15.97 5.69 -24.10
N SER A 232 -16.34 4.91 -23.10
CA SER A 232 -17.34 5.31 -22.10
C SER A 232 -16.82 6.32 -21.07
N SER A 233 -15.49 6.48 -20.94
CA SER A 233 -14.84 7.35 -19.96
C SER A 233 -14.69 8.79 -20.45
N ASP A 234 -14.59 9.01 -21.77
CA ASP A 234 -14.40 10.36 -22.34
C ASP A 234 -15.69 11.20 -22.32
N GLY A 235 -16.84 10.61 -22.04
CA GLY A 235 -18.15 11.29 -22.09
C GLY A 235 -18.63 11.96 -20.79
N ARG A 236 -17.83 12.02 -19.71
CA ARG A 236 -18.28 12.62 -18.42
C ARG A 236 -17.36 13.73 -17.90
N SER A 237 -16.94 14.66 -18.75
CA SER A 237 -16.10 15.79 -18.32
C SER A 237 -16.64 17.19 -18.64
N GLU A 238 -17.95 17.37 -18.81
CA GLU A 238 -18.50 18.71 -19.11
C GLU A 238 -19.85 19.03 -18.41
N ASP A 239 -19.95 18.93 -17.08
CA ASP A 239 -21.07 19.64 -16.38
C ASP A 239 -20.86 19.89 -14.87
N TRP A 240 -19.68 20.40 -14.47
CA TRP A 240 -19.45 20.88 -13.08
C TRP A 240 -19.21 22.39 -12.97
N PHE A 241 -19.35 23.14 -14.06
CA PHE A 241 -19.35 24.61 -14.05
C PHE A 241 -20.58 25.14 -14.80
N ARG A 242 -21.75 25.00 -14.19
CA ARG A 242 -22.89 25.83 -14.54
C ARG A 242 -23.62 26.31 -13.28
N VAL A 243 -23.51 27.63 -13.09
CA VAL A 243 -24.18 28.55 -12.15
C VAL A 243 -23.64 28.56 -10.73
#